data_AF-A0A3D2XI96-F1
#
_entry.id   AF-A0A3D2XI96-F1
#
_cell.length_a   1.000
_cell.length_b   1.000
_cell.length_c   1.000
_cell.angle_alpha   90.00
_cell.angle_beta   90.00
_cell.angle_gamma   90.00
#
_symmetry.space_group_name_H-M   'P 1'
#
loop_
_entity.id
_entity.type
_entity.pdbx_description
1 polymer ?
#
loop_
_entity_poly.entity_id
_entity_poly.type
_entity_poly.pdbx_seq_one_letter_code
_entity_poly.pdbx_strand_id
1 'polypeptide(L)'
;MLTSSLCSSAQSDPTLKKYYEQVRSHFKEEAAYKTVAYVEQRWRLPGNTGFNESIYYVEDILKKAGYVNESLAKAGDRLTYRVEKRPMRRKTWEPVNAEVVIVGEKEPLLSFKTNRNMLAINSASTTADGVEAELLYLPKTSADVLATHDLQGKIIFSDQSVSQVDRAVAGRGAIGVIGYGIPAYTQPDKHPNSIQFSSI
;
A
#
# COMPACT_ATOMS: atom_id res chain seq x y z
N MET A 1 -18.12 -31.83 -36.04
CA MET A 1 -18.00 -30.58 -35.26
C MET A 1 -16.52 -30.27 -35.10
N LEU A 2 -16.01 -29.40 -35.98
CA LEU A 2 -14.68 -28.82 -35.88
C LEU A 2 -14.73 -27.71 -34.82
N THR A 3 -13.93 -27.80 -33.75
CA THR A 3 -13.35 -26.67 -32.99
C THR A 3 -12.59 -27.21 -31.77
N SER A 4 -11.37 -27.73 -31.96
CA SER A 4 -10.43 -27.91 -30.83
C SER A 4 -8.95 -27.89 -31.23
N SER A 5 -8.63 -27.53 -32.48
CA SER A 5 -7.26 -27.66 -33.01
C SER A 5 -6.43 -26.37 -32.93
N LEU A 6 -6.98 -25.25 -32.44
CA LEU A 6 -6.30 -23.95 -32.48
C LEU A 6 -5.41 -23.63 -31.27
N CYS A 7 -5.52 -24.36 -30.15
CA CYS A 7 -4.67 -24.11 -28.97
C CYS A 7 -3.38 -24.94 -28.89
N SER A 8 -3.27 -26.05 -29.64
CA SER A 8 -2.11 -26.95 -29.56
C SER A 8 -0.98 -26.58 -30.55
N SER A 9 -1.28 -25.80 -31.59
CA SER A 9 -0.31 -25.39 -32.61
C SER A 9 0.54 -24.18 -32.22
N ALA A 10 0.17 -23.43 -31.17
CA ALA A 10 0.95 -22.28 -30.70
C ALA A 10 2.23 -22.70 -29.94
N GLN A 11 2.29 -23.93 -29.40
CA GLN A 11 3.46 -24.46 -28.69
C GLN A 11 4.43 -25.27 -29.60
N SER A 12 4.09 -25.48 -30.87
CA SER A 12 4.86 -26.33 -31.78
C SER A 12 5.69 -25.57 -32.83
N ASP A 13 5.64 -24.24 -32.88
CA ASP A 13 6.49 -23.44 -33.77
C ASP A 13 7.97 -23.57 -33.34
N PRO A 14 8.85 -24.19 -34.16
CA PRO A 14 10.25 -24.38 -33.81
C PRO A 14 11.00 -23.06 -33.56
N THR A 15 10.59 -21.97 -34.22
CA THR A 15 11.16 -20.63 -34.06
C THR A 15 10.79 -20.06 -32.70
N LEU A 16 9.51 -20.17 -32.31
CA LEU A 16 9.05 -19.71 -31.00
C LEU A 16 9.72 -20.50 -29.87
N LYS A 17 9.84 -21.83 -30.03
CA LYS A 17 10.54 -22.69 -29.08
C LYS A 17 11.99 -22.26 -28.89
N LYS A 18 12.71 -21.98 -29.99
CA LYS A 18 14.09 -21.48 -29.96
C LYS A 18 14.18 -20.15 -29.21
N TYR A 19 13.30 -19.20 -29.49
CA TYR A 19 13.30 -17.92 -28.77
C TYR A 19 12.96 -18.09 -27.28
N TYR A 20 11.99 -18.95 -26.96
CA TYR A 20 11.64 -19.26 -25.57
C TYR A 20 12.84 -19.84 -24.80
N GLU A 21 13.53 -20.82 -25.37
CA GLU A 21 14.73 -21.43 -24.75
C GLU A 21 15.84 -20.40 -24.56
N GLN A 22 16.05 -19.52 -25.54
CA GLN A 22 17.01 -18.40 -25.43
C GLN A 22 16.62 -17.40 -24.34
N VAL A 23 15.36 -16.96 -24.28
CA VAL A 23 14.92 -16.03 -23.23
C VAL A 23 15.01 -16.68 -21.85
N ARG A 24 14.63 -17.96 -21.75
CA ARG A 24 14.64 -18.71 -20.49
C ARG A 24 16.05 -18.86 -19.93
N SER A 25 17.07 -19.08 -20.77
CA SER A 25 18.46 -19.20 -20.32
C SER A 25 19.04 -17.88 -19.78
N HIS A 26 18.44 -16.74 -20.15
CA HIS A 26 18.81 -15.41 -19.65
C HIS A 26 17.98 -14.93 -18.45
N PHE A 27 16.98 -15.70 -18.01
CA PHE A 27 16.19 -15.35 -16.83
C PHE A 27 17.05 -15.43 -15.56
N LYS A 28 17.07 -14.34 -14.78
CA LYS A 28 17.81 -14.23 -13.52
C LYS A 28 16.84 -14.06 -12.37
N GLU A 29 16.53 -15.16 -11.68
CA GLU A 29 15.59 -15.18 -10.55
C GLU A 29 15.97 -14.17 -9.46
N GLU A 30 17.25 -14.10 -9.09
CA GLU A 30 17.77 -13.15 -8.09
C GLU A 30 17.50 -11.67 -8.44
N ALA A 31 17.41 -11.32 -9.72
CA ALA A 31 17.07 -9.95 -10.12
C ALA A 31 15.60 -9.62 -9.82
N ALA A 32 14.71 -10.61 -9.93
CA ALA A 32 13.31 -10.47 -9.56
C ALA A 32 13.17 -10.27 -8.04
N TYR A 33 13.83 -11.10 -7.23
CA TYR A 33 13.81 -10.94 -5.76
C TYR A 33 14.39 -9.61 -5.32
N LYS A 34 15.51 -9.15 -5.90
CA LYS A 34 16.09 -7.83 -5.59
C LYS A 34 15.12 -6.68 -5.89
N THR A 35 14.38 -6.78 -6.98
CA THR A 35 13.38 -5.77 -7.34
C THR A 35 12.24 -5.75 -6.34
N VAL A 36 11.72 -6.93 -5.95
CA VAL A 36 10.68 -7.03 -4.93
C VAL A 36 11.17 -6.48 -3.59
N ALA A 37 12.35 -6.91 -3.14
CA ALA A 37 12.96 -6.48 -1.88
C ALA A 37 13.21 -4.97 -1.82
N TYR A 38 13.56 -4.34 -2.94
CA TYR A 38 13.69 -2.89 -3.01
C TYR A 38 12.32 -2.19 -2.91
N VAL A 39 11.33 -2.68 -3.66
CA VAL A 39 10.02 -2.03 -3.78
C VAL A 39 9.16 -2.21 -2.51
N GLU A 40 9.25 -3.37 -1.84
CA GLU A 40 8.42 -3.69 -0.67
C GLU A 40 8.78 -2.88 0.59
N GLN A 41 9.98 -2.32 0.64
CA GLN A 41 10.40 -1.44 1.75
C GLN A 41 9.72 -0.07 1.74
N ARG A 42 8.99 0.26 0.66
CA ARG A 42 8.38 1.57 0.43
C ARG A 42 6.88 1.52 0.66
N TRP A 43 6.35 2.55 1.31
CA TRP A 43 4.92 2.83 1.24
C TRP A 43 4.60 3.45 -0.12
N ARG A 44 3.77 2.81 -0.93
CA ARG A 44 3.55 3.24 -2.32
C ARG A 44 2.11 3.64 -2.55
N LEU A 45 1.89 4.95 -2.66
CA LEU A 45 0.67 5.53 -3.19
C LEU A 45 1.01 6.38 -4.42
N PRO A 46 0.12 6.46 -5.41
CA PRO A 46 0.39 7.26 -6.61
C PRO A 46 0.89 8.67 -6.26
N GLY A 47 2.07 9.01 -6.78
CA GLY A 47 2.69 10.32 -6.63
C GLY A 47 3.45 10.56 -5.33
N ASN A 48 3.49 9.63 -4.37
CA ASN A 48 4.35 9.76 -3.19
C ASN A 48 5.82 9.39 -3.49
N THR A 49 6.73 9.67 -2.55
CA THR A 49 8.17 9.45 -2.76
C THR A 49 8.47 7.97 -3.01
N GLY A 50 7.94 7.07 -2.18
CA GLY A 50 8.15 5.62 -2.34
C GLY A 50 7.66 5.06 -3.69
N PHE A 51 6.55 5.56 -4.22
CA PHE A 51 6.05 5.19 -5.56
C PHE A 51 7.00 5.67 -6.66
N ASN A 52 7.44 6.93 -6.60
CA ASN A 52 8.35 7.50 -7.59
C ASN A 52 9.72 6.81 -7.57
N GLU A 53 10.27 6.54 -6.39
CA GLU A 53 11.53 5.80 -6.24
C GLU A 53 11.45 4.40 -6.87
N SER A 54 10.30 3.73 -6.74
CA SER A 54 10.09 2.41 -7.36
C SER A 54 10.09 2.49 -8.89
N ILE A 55 9.52 3.55 -9.48
CA ILE A 55 9.58 3.79 -10.92
C ILE A 55 11.02 4.05 -11.35
N TYR A 56 11.75 4.92 -10.63
CA TYR A 56 13.13 5.27 -10.96
C TYR A 56 14.10 4.10 -10.79
N TYR A 57 13.81 3.18 -9.88
CA TYR A 57 14.56 1.93 -9.76
C TYR A 57 14.43 1.05 -10.99
N VAL A 58 13.21 0.88 -11.52
CA VAL A 58 12.99 0.15 -12.77
C VAL A 58 13.59 0.89 -13.97
N GLU A 59 13.48 2.22 -14.00
CA GLU A 59 14.13 3.06 -15.01
C GLU A 59 15.65 2.83 -15.04
N ASP A 60 16.30 2.78 -13.87
CA ASP A 60 17.73 2.52 -13.76
C ASP A 60 18.11 1.12 -14.26
N ILE A 61 17.29 0.11 -13.99
CA ILE A 61 17.46 -1.25 -14.56
C ILE A 61 17.40 -1.20 -16.10
N LEU A 62 16.43 -0.48 -16.67
CA LEU A 62 16.30 -0.32 -18.12
C LEU A 62 17.52 0.38 -18.72
N LYS A 63 17.99 1.48 -18.11
CA LYS A 63 19.21 2.18 -18.53
C LYS A 63 20.41 1.25 -18.53
N LYS A 64 20.60 0.47 -17.46
CA LYS A 64 21.70 -0.51 -17.34
C LYS A 64 21.59 -1.65 -18.35
N ALA A 65 20.39 -1.97 -18.81
CA ALA A 65 20.15 -2.95 -19.87
C ALA A 65 20.32 -2.36 -21.29
N GLY A 66 20.66 -1.06 -21.43
CA GLY A 66 20.91 -0.40 -22.70
C GLY A 66 19.68 0.27 -23.33
N TYR A 67 18.57 0.43 -22.58
CA TYR A 67 17.43 1.21 -23.06
C TYR A 67 17.73 2.71 -22.98
N VAL A 68 17.22 3.46 -23.95
CA VAL A 68 17.38 4.91 -24.07
C VAL A 68 16.07 5.61 -23.76
N ASN A 69 16.11 6.77 -23.11
CA ASN A 69 14.90 7.57 -22.93
C ASN A 69 14.36 7.97 -24.31
N GLU A 70 13.08 7.73 -24.57
CA GLU A 70 12.43 8.00 -25.85
C GLU A 70 12.63 9.45 -26.32
N SER A 71 12.64 10.43 -25.41
CA SER A 71 12.87 11.83 -25.79
C SER A 71 14.31 12.14 -26.24
N LEU A 72 15.25 11.23 -25.97
CA LEU A 72 16.67 11.33 -26.33
C LEU A 72 17.07 10.29 -27.39
N ALA A 73 16.14 9.43 -27.82
CA ALA A 73 16.41 8.33 -28.73
C ALA A 73 16.69 8.85 -30.15
N LYS A 74 17.66 8.22 -30.82
CA LYS A 74 17.98 8.45 -32.23
C LYS A 74 17.15 7.53 -33.13
N ALA A 75 17.06 7.83 -34.42
CA ALA A 75 16.28 7.05 -35.39
C ALA A 75 16.67 5.55 -35.50
N GLY A 76 17.87 5.17 -35.03
CA GLY A 76 18.35 3.78 -35.00
C GLY A 76 18.17 3.06 -33.64
N ASP A 77 17.76 3.78 -32.58
CA ASP A 77 17.61 3.19 -31.26
C ASP A 77 16.32 2.36 -31.21
N ARG A 78 16.46 1.07 -30.87
CA ARG A 78 15.33 0.12 -30.86
C ARG A 78 14.76 -0.14 -29.46
N LEU A 79 15.59 0.03 -28.43
CA LEU A 79 15.21 -0.19 -27.04
C LEU A 79 15.02 1.16 -26.37
N THR A 80 13.78 1.62 -26.30
CA THR A 80 13.44 2.90 -25.67
C THR A 80 12.52 2.72 -24.47
N TYR A 81 12.52 3.69 -23.57
CA TYR A 81 11.59 3.77 -22.46
C TYR A 81 11.13 5.22 -22.27
N ARG A 82 9.98 5.41 -21.62
CA ARG A 82 9.56 6.73 -21.11
C ARG A 82 8.89 6.59 -19.76
N VAL A 83 8.99 7.64 -18.95
CA VAL A 83 8.23 7.76 -17.70
C VAL A 83 6.98 8.56 -17.98
N GLU A 84 5.82 7.91 -17.94
CA GLU A 84 4.54 8.59 -18.08
C GLU A 84 4.22 9.42 -16.83
N LYS A 85 3.77 10.66 -17.04
CA LYS A 85 3.26 11.53 -15.97
C LYS A 85 1.79 11.86 -16.24
N ARG A 86 0.98 11.77 -15.20
CA ARG A 86 -0.46 12.12 -15.21
C ARG A 86 -0.74 13.07 -14.05
N PRO A 87 -1.50 14.16 -14.26
CA PRO A 87 -1.86 15.05 -13.15
C PRO A 87 -2.78 14.34 -12.16
N MET A 88 -2.56 14.57 -10.86
CA MET A 88 -3.42 14.05 -9.81
C MET A 88 -4.56 15.02 -9.50
N ARG A 89 -5.75 14.48 -9.18
CA ARG A 89 -6.91 15.26 -8.74
C ARG A 89 -6.86 15.67 -7.27
N ARG A 90 -6.04 14.98 -6.47
CA ARG A 90 -5.87 15.21 -5.03
C ARG A 90 -4.38 15.30 -4.74
N LYS A 91 -4.03 15.92 -3.61
CA LYS A 91 -2.66 15.86 -3.11
C LYS A 91 -2.29 14.41 -2.84
N THR A 92 -1.03 14.07 -3.06
CA THR A 92 -0.49 12.79 -2.61
C THR A 92 -0.44 12.75 -1.08
N TRP A 93 -0.42 11.54 -0.53
CA TRP A 93 -0.26 11.31 0.90
C TRP A 93 0.97 10.42 1.12
N GLU A 94 1.76 10.77 2.12
CA GLU A 94 2.98 10.07 2.48
C GLU A 94 3.11 10.00 4.01
N PRO A 95 3.22 8.80 4.59
CA PRO A 95 3.49 8.67 6.01
C PRO A 95 4.97 8.97 6.27
N VAL A 96 5.24 9.87 7.21
CA VAL A 96 6.60 10.24 7.61
C VAL A 96 7.01 9.48 8.87
N ASN A 97 6.18 9.56 9.91
CA ASN A 97 6.33 8.81 11.16
C ASN A 97 4.95 8.68 11.83
N ALA A 98 4.77 7.66 12.67
CA ALA A 98 3.59 7.51 13.51
C ALA A 98 3.90 6.56 14.67
N GLU A 99 3.37 6.87 15.85
CA GLU A 99 3.46 6.03 17.03
C GLU A 99 2.13 6.07 17.81
N VAL A 100 1.80 4.97 18.48
CA VAL A 100 0.70 4.89 19.43
C VAL A 100 1.29 4.42 20.75
N VAL A 101 1.05 5.18 21.81
CA VAL A 101 1.60 4.92 23.14
C VAL A 101 0.45 4.88 24.14
N ILE A 102 0.50 3.94 25.07
CA ILE A 102 -0.40 3.93 26.24
C ILE A 102 0.30 4.73 27.33
N VAL A 103 -0.37 5.74 27.88
CA VAL A 103 0.19 6.57 28.95
C VAL A 103 0.62 5.69 30.13
N GLY A 104 1.87 5.85 30.57
CA GLY A 104 2.48 5.03 31.62
C GLY A 104 3.27 3.82 31.13
N GLU A 105 3.11 3.41 29.87
CA GLU A 105 3.93 2.37 29.26
C GLU A 105 5.25 2.94 28.71
N LYS A 106 6.33 2.16 28.82
CA LYS A 106 7.66 2.56 28.34
C LYS A 106 7.84 2.39 26.84
N GLU A 107 7.24 1.33 26.30
CA GLU A 107 7.36 0.98 24.90
C GLU A 107 6.09 1.38 24.14
N PRO A 108 6.22 1.90 22.90
CA PRO A 108 5.06 2.20 22.08
C PRO A 108 4.30 0.92 21.74
N LEU A 109 2.97 0.99 21.81
CA LEU A 109 2.09 -0.10 21.37
C LEU A 109 2.27 -0.36 19.86
N LEU A 110 2.38 0.70 19.07
CA LEU A 110 2.65 0.65 17.64
C LEU A 110 3.67 1.70 17.26
N SER A 111 4.61 1.35 16.37
CA SER A 111 5.55 2.29 15.77
C SER A 111 5.66 2.03 14.27
N PHE A 112 5.54 3.09 13.48
CA PHE A 112 5.70 3.04 12.03
C PHE A 112 7.07 2.52 11.59
N LYS A 113 8.10 2.70 12.44
CA LYS A 113 9.45 2.22 12.19
C LYS A 113 9.51 0.68 12.10
N THR A 114 8.73 -0.02 12.92
CA THR A 114 8.74 -1.49 13.01
C THR A 114 7.54 -2.13 12.30
N ASN A 115 6.39 -1.45 12.27
CA ASN A 115 5.18 -1.94 11.61
C ASN A 115 4.49 -0.81 10.82
N ARG A 116 4.71 -0.79 9.50
CA ARG A 116 4.12 0.22 8.61
C ARG A 116 2.63 -0.02 8.35
N ASN A 117 2.16 -1.25 8.51
CA ASN A 117 0.88 -1.69 7.97
C ASN A 117 -0.34 -1.31 8.81
N MET A 118 -0.12 -0.74 10.00
CA MET A 118 -1.18 -0.39 10.96
C MET A 118 -1.65 1.07 10.86
N LEU A 119 -1.17 1.82 9.86
CA LEU A 119 -1.56 3.22 9.63
C LEU A 119 -2.63 3.32 8.54
N ALA A 120 -3.72 4.02 8.85
CA ALA A 120 -4.75 4.31 7.85
C ALA A 120 -4.22 5.30 6.79
N ILE A 121 -4.43 4.97 5.52
CA ILE A 121 -4.12 5.87 4.41
C ILE A 121 -4.94 7.15 4.57
N ASN A 122 -4.32 8.29 4.29
CA ASN A 122 -4.89 9.64 4.44
C ASN A 122 -5.12 10.12 5.88
N SER A 123 -4.58 9.43 6.90
CA SER A 123 -4.57 9.97 8.26
C SER A 123 -3.95 11.37 8.29
N ALA A 124 -4.59 12.27 9.05
CA ALA A 124 -4.06 13.59 9.31
C ALA A 124 -2.84 13.52 10.23
N SER A 125 -1.92 14.45 10.06
CA SER A 125 -0.80 14.63 10.99
C SER A 125 -1.29 15.21 12.31
N THR A 126 -0.76 14.71 13.42
CA THR A 126 -0.81 15.39 14.71
C THR A 126 0.17 16.55 14.72
N THR A 127 0.12 17.37 15.78
CA THR A 127 1.23 18.23 16.18
C THR A 127 2.50 17.41 16.43
N ALA A 128 3.66 18.07 16.42
CA ALA A 128 4.95 17.41 16.66
C ALA A 128 5.01 16.70 18.01
N ASP A 129 4.35 17.25 19.03
CA ASP A 129 4.25 16.67 20.38
C ASP A 129 3.21 15.53 20.48
N GLY A 130 2.54 15.18 19.38
CA GLY A 130 1.44 14.22 19.38
C GLY A 130 0.17 14.79 20.00
N VAL A 131 -0.77 13.89 20.31
CA VAL A 131 -2.03 14.18 21.01
C VAL A 131 -2.23 13.08 22.04
N GLU A 132 -2.46 13.47 23.28
CA GLU A 132 -2.87 12.57 24.37
C GLU A 132 -4.36 12.78 24.63
N ALA A 133 -5.12 11.68 24.66
CA ALA A 133 -6.56 11.72 24.94
C ALA A 133 -7.05 10.38 25.47
N GLU A 134 -8.22 10.43 26.11
CA GLU A 134 -8.92 9.24 26.57
C GLU A 134 -9.36 8.37 25.38
N LEU A 135 -9.14 7.06 25.52
CA LEU A 135 -9.62 6.06 24.57
C LEU A 135 -11.02 5.58 24.97
N LEU A 136 -12.01 5.87 24.15
CA LEU A 136 -13.37 5.36 24.32
C LEU A 136 -13.60 4.19 23.37
N TYR A 137 -13.72 2.99 23.93
CA TYR A 137 -14.04 1.79 23.15
C TYR A 137 -15.55 1.63 22.96
N LEU A 138 -15.96 1.52 21.70
CA LEU A 138 -17.33 1.29 21.27
C LEU A 138 -17.34 0.14 20.26
N PRO A 139 -17.86 -1.07 20.60
CA PRO A 139 -17.87 -2.21 19.67
C PRO A 139 -18.54 -1.89 18.34
N LYS A 140 -19.49 -0.95 18.34
CA LYS A 140 -20.16 -0.41 17.15
C LYS A 140 -20.33 1.10 17.28
N THR A 141 -20.43 1.77 16.13
CA THR A 141 -20.60 3.22 15.98
C THR A 141 -21.97 3.56 15.37
N SER A 142 -23.02 2.81 15.75
CA SER A 142 -24.40 3.12 15.34
C SER A 142 -24.90 4.39 16.01
N ALA A 143 -25.88 5.06 15.39
CA ALA A 143 -26.34 6.38 15.83
C ALA A 143 -26.88 6.39 17.27
N ASP A 144 -27.54 5.31 17.70
CA ASP A 144 -28.06 5.11 19.05
C ASP A 144 -26.93 4.97 20.09
N VAL A 145 -25.87 4.22 19.76
CA VAL A 145 -24.68 4.09 20.62
C VAL A 145 -23.95 5.42 20.73
N LEU A 146 -23.73 6.11 19.61
CA LEU A 146 -23.03 7.38 19.62
C LEU A 146 -23.82 8.51 20.29
N ALA A 147 -25.14 8.40 20.40
CA ALA A 147 -25.98 9.40 21.07
C ALA A 147 -25.90 9.33 22.60
N THR A 148 -25.47 8.19 23.17
CA THR A 148 -25.42 7.97 24.62
C THR A 148 -24.02 8.17 25.21
N HIS A 149 -23.03 8.57 24.40
CA HIS A 149 -21.65 8.73 24.82
C HIS A 149 -21.12 10.13 24.48
N ASP A 150 -20.30 10.69 25.38
CA ASP A 150 -19.54 11.91 25.10
C ASP A 150 -18.28 11.56 24.30
N LEU A 151 -18.19 12.08 23.07
CA LEU A 151 -17.07 11.84 22.16
C LEU A 151 -16.07 13.00 22.16
N GLN A 152 -16.38 14.11 22.83
CA GLN A 152 -15.63 15.35 22.73
C GLN A 152 -14.20 15.17 23.25
N GLY A 153 -13.21 15.42 22.40
CA GLY A 153 -11.80 15.32 22.77
C GLY A 153 -11.27 13.90 22.95
N LYS A 154 -12.06 12.86 22.60
CA LYS A 154 -11.68 11.46 22.78
C LYS A 154 -11.16 10.82 21.51
N ILE A 155 -10.38 9.74 21.68
CA ILE A 155 -10.00 8.81 20.60
C ILE A 155 -11.00 7.65 20.63
N ILE A 156 -11.64 7.37 19.50
CA ILE A 156 -12.67 6.32 19.43
C ILE A 156 -12.08 5.03 18.88
N PHE A 157 -12.22 3.94 19.62
CA PHE A 157 -11.79 2.60 19.18
C PHE A 157 -13.01 1.70 18.95
N SER A 158 -13.04 0.97 17.82
CA SER A 158 -14.17 0.10 17.49
C SER A 158 -13.74 -1.15 16.72
N ASP A 159 -14.54 -2.23 16.79
CA ASP A 159 -14.37 -3.48 16.02
C ASP A 159 -14.85 -3.34 14.56
N GLN A 160 -14.85 -2.12 14.03
CA GLN A 160 -15.25 -1.76 12.69
C GLN A 160 -14.05 -1.26 11.89
N SER A 161 -14.20 -1.19 10.56
CA SER A 161 -13.15 -0.59 9.73
C SER A 161 -12.97 0.88 10.08
N VAL A 162 -11.73 1.37 10.12
CA VAL A 162 -11.44 2.76 10.54
C VAL A 162 -12.18 3.79 9.68
N SER A 163 -12.42 3.53 8.38
CA SER A 163 -13.23 4.43 7.54
C SER A 163 -14.69 4.53 7.99
N GLN A 164 -15.26 3.45 8.54
CA GLN A 164 -16.62 3.49 9.08
C GLN A 164 -16.65 4.29 10.38
N VAL A 165 -15.68 4.07 11.27
CA VAL A 165 -15.53 4.79 12.53
C VAL A 165 -15.37 6.28 12.26
N ASP A 166 -14.43 6.66 11.40
CA ASP A 166 -14.15 8.05 11.00
C ASP A 166 -15.41 8.78 10.53
N ARG A 167 -16.15 8.18 9.58
CA ARG A 167 -17.41 8.75 9.08
C ARG A 167 -18.49 8.86 10.14
N ALA A 168 -18.59 7.89 11.05
CA ALA A 168 -19.63 7.86 12.07
C ALA A 168 -19.43 8.95 13.14
N VAL A 169 -18.17 9.26 13.46
CA VAL A 169 -17.80 10.25 14.48
C VAL A 169 -17.51 11.64 13.90
N ALA A 170 -17.50 11.78 12.58
CA ALA A 170 -17.28 13.04 11.88
C ALA A 170 -18.21 14.14 12.39
N GLY A 171 -17.63 15.27 12.81
CA GLY A 171 -18.36 16.42 13.36
C GLY A 171 -18.90 16.23 14.77
N ARG A 172 -18.57 15.14 15.47
CA ARG A 172 -19.03 14.87 16.86
C ARG A 172 -17.97 15.14 17.94
N GLY A 173 -16.88 15.83 17.60
CA GLY A 173 -15.86 16.24 18.56
C GLY A 173 -14.78 15.20 18.89
N ALA A 174 -14.87 13.99 18.36
CA ALA A 174 -13.78 13.02 18.42
C ALA A 174 -12.52 13.57 17.73
N ILE A 175 -11.35 13.32 18.32
CA ILE A 175 -10.07 13.85 17.82
C ILE A 175 -9.15 12.77 17.22
N GLY A 176 -9.57 11.51 17.29
CA GLY A 176 -8.87 10.38 16.69
C GLY A 176 -9.76 9.15 16.59
N VAL A 177 -9.38 8.22 15.72
CA VAL A 177 -10.09 6.95 15.52
C VAL A 177 -9.12 5.79 15.36
N ILE A 178 -9.49 4.64 15.92
CA ILE A 178 -8.83 3.35 15.76
C ILE A 178 -9.92 2.34 15.36
N GLY A 179 -9.65 1.54 14.34
CA GLY A 179 -10.59 0.53 13.87
C GLY A 179 -9.93 -0.84 13.78
N TYR A 180 -10.60 -1.86 14.32
CA TYR A 180 -10.23 -3.27 14.20
C TYR A 180 -11.30 -4.04 13.42
N GLY A 181 -11.44 -3.71 12.14
CA GLY A 181 -12.39 -4.35 11.23
C GLY A 181 -11.74 -5.40 10.33
N ILE A 182 -11.25 -6.50 10.90
CA ILE A 182 -10.61 -7.57 10.14
C ILE A 182 -11.66 -8.53 9.55
N PRO A 183 -11.73 -8.73 8.21
CA PRO A 183 -12.72 -9.61 7.60
C PRO A 183 -12.55 -11.08 8.02
N ALA A 184 -13.67 -11.80 8.18
CA ALA A 184 -13.64 -13.21 8.62
C ALA A 184 -12.78 -14.14 7.75
N TYR A 185 -12.65 -13.87 6.44
CA TYR A 185 -11.85 -14.70 5.53
C TYR A 185 -10.35 -14.69 5.86
N THR A 186 -9.84 -13.70 6.58
CA THR A 186 -8.43 -13.67 7.02
C THR A 186 -8.18 -14.55 8.25
N GLN A 187 -9.23 -15.11 8.86
CA GLN A 187 -9.17 -15.97 10.04
C GLN A 187 -8.33 -15.34 11.18
N PRO A 188 -8.68 -14.13 11.68
CA PRO A 188 -7.85 -13.39 12.63
C PRO A 188 -7.53 -14.17 13.92
N ASP A 189 -8.45 -15.02 14.40
CA ASP A 189 -8.20 -15.86 15.58
C ASP A 189 -7.07 -16.88 15.36
N LYS A 190 -6.90 -17.34 14.13
CA LYS A 190 -5.84 -18.27 13.72
C LYS A 190 -4.59 -17.55 13.24
N HIS A 191 -4.76 -16.39 12.62
CA HIS A 191 -3.72 -15.57 12.04
C HIS A 191 -3.74 -14.18 12.68
N PRO A 192 -3.31 -14.06 13.95
CA PRO A 192 -3.45 -12.83 14.74
C PRO A 192 -2.67 -11.64 14.17
N ASN A 193 -1.65 -11.93 13.34
CA ASN A 193 -0.86 -10.91 12.64
C ASN A 193 -1.48 -10.52 11.28
N SER A 194 -2.68 -11.01 10.96
CA SER A 194 -3.38 -10.59 9.75
C SER A 194 -3.81 -9.14 9.87
N ILE A 195 -3.58 -8.41 8.79
CA ILE A 195 -3.81 -6.99 8.68
C ILE A 195 -4.66 -6.72 7.44
N GLN A 196 -5.47 -5.66 7.52
CA GLN A 196 -6.21 -5.15 6.38
C GLN A 196 -5.83 -3.68 6.20
N PHE A 197 -5.26 -3.34 5.05
CA PHE A 197 -5.03 -1.93 4.72
C PHE A 197 -6.37 -1.20 4.60
N SER A 198 -6.39 0.02 5.12
CA SER A 198 -7.58 0.86 5.15
C SER A 198 -7.21 2.32 4.87
N SER A 199 -8.21 3.13 4.53
CA SER A 199 -8.08 4.56 4.32
C SER A 199 -9.18 5.32 5.06
N ILE A 200 -8.95 6.58 5.38
CA ILE A 200 -10.01 7.54 5.71
C ILE A 200 -10.23 8.52 4.55
#